data_AF-A0A447MZP9-F1
#
_entry.id   AF-A0A447MZP9-F1
#
_cell.length_a   1.000
_cell.length_b   1.000
_cell.length_c   1.000
_cell.angle_alpha   90.00
_cell.angle_beta   90.00
_cell.angle_gamma   90.00
#
_symmetry.space_group_name_H-M   'P 1'
#
loop_
_entity.id
_entity.type
_entity.pdbx_description
1 polymer ?
#
loop_
_entity_poly.entity_id
_entity_poly.type
_entity_poly.pdbx_seq_one_letter_code
_entity_poly.pdbx_strand_id
1 'polypeptide(L)'
;MPTRAVLPRILGALFYYSPERPEVKALFDCLPTLPELYPWRDRGHIESLCASWSLPDDDALTWQFSVLFEGQGKMPVPPWGSVYLEKDNLLMGETTADYRAFLQSQGMVFTDREREPEDQFGLMLLACSDLLARGDNVAANRLLEAHLLPWGVPLSGIAATQYR
;
A
#
# COMPACT_ATOMS: atom_id res chain seq x y z
N MET A 1 -16.40 2.23 -10.54
CA MET A 1 -15.02 1.68 -10.47
C MET A 1 -15.12 0.16 -10.57
N PRO A 2 -14.30 -0.53 -11.37
CA PRO A 2 -14.28 -1.99 -11.42
C PRO A 2 -13.96 -2.57 -10.04
N THR A 3 -14.67 -3.63 -9.63
CA THR A 3 -14.49 -4.24 -8.29
C THR A 3 -13.04 -4.56 -8.00
N ARG A 4 -12.30 -5.12 -8.97
CA ARG A 4 -10.88 -5.47 -8.83
C ARG A 4 -9.96 -4.34 -8.36
N ALA A 5 -10.32 -3.09 -8.64
CA ALA A 5 -9.52 -1.94 -8.25
C ALA A 5 -9.81 -1.46 -6.81
N VAL A 6 -10.91 -1.90 -6.19
CA VAL A 6 -11.39 -1.37 -4.90
C VAL A 6 -10.43 -1.73 -3.75
N LEU A 7 -10.03 -2.99 -3.63
CA LEU A 7 -9.13 -3.45 -2.57
C LEU A 7 -7.75 -2.75 -2.63
N PRO A 8 -7.05 -2.67 -3.80
CA PRO A 8 -5.82 -1.90 -3.88
C PRO A 8 -6.01 -0.42 -3.50
N ARG A 9 -7.16 0.18 -3.80
CA ARG A 9 -7.45 1.56 -3.41
C ARG A 9 -7.61 1.73 -1.91
N ILE A 10 -8.38 0.85 -1.27
CA ILE A 10 -8.59 0.88 0.19
C ILE A 10 -7.26 0.67 0.90
N LEU A 11 -6.53 -0.38 0.55
CA LEU A 11 -5.23 -0.68 1.15
C LEU A 11 -4.22 0.44 0.86
N GLY A 12 -4.14 0.91 -0.39
CA GLY A 12 -3.24 2.01 -0.75
C GLY A 12 -3.48 3.27 0.08
N ALA A 13 -4.74 3.64 0.30
CA ALA A 13 -5.09 4.78 1.14
C ALA A 13 -4.73 4.56 2.62
N LEU A 14 -5.00 3.37 3.18
CA LEU A 14 -4.66 3.04 4.57
C LEU A 14 -3.16 3.03 4.86
N PHE A 15 -2.32 2.78 3.84
CA PHE A 15 -0.86 2.75 3.95
C PHE A 15 -0.17 4.05 3.52
N TYR A 16 -0.93 5.06 3.05
CA TYR A 16 -0.37 6.29 2.51
C TYR A 16 -0.89 7.56 3.17
N TYR A 17 -2.19 7.62 3.44
CA TYR A 17 -2.80 8.82 4.01
C TYR A 17 -2.95 8.70 5.51
N SER A 18 -2.67 9.80 6.22
CA SER A 18 -2.86 9.86 7.68
C SER A 18 -4.27 9.40 8.08
N PRO A 19 -4.38 8.58 9.15
CA PRO A 19 -5.65 8.09 9.67
C PRO A 19 -6.53 9.21 10.26
N GLU A 20 -6.00 10.42 10.44
CA GLU A 20 -6.78 11.58 10.86
C GLU A 20 -7.70 12.11 9.76
N ARG A 21 -7.41 11.80 8.49
CA ARG A 21 -8.24 12.24 7.37
C ARG A 21 -9.62 11.59 7.44
N PRO A 22 -10.72 12.37 7.35
CA PRO A 22 -12.08 11.82 7.42
C PRO A 22 -12.34 10.72 6.40
N GLU A 23 -11.78 10.86 5.20
CA GLU A 23 -11.93 9.87 4.13
C GLU A 23 -11.26 8.54 4.48
N VAL A 24 -10.11 8.57 5.18
CA VAL A 24 -9.39 7.37 5.62
C VAL A 24 -10.11 6.73 6.80
N LYS A 25 -10.61 7.53 7.75
CA LYS A 25 -11.44 7.03 8.85
C LYS A 25 -12.64 6.25 8.33
N ALA A 26 -13.33 6.80 7.34
CA ALA A 26 -14.49 6.15 6.72
C ALA A 26 -14.15 4.84 5.99
N LEU A 27 -12.89 4.62 5.58
CA LEU A 27 -12.48 3.35 5.00
C LEU A 27 -12.57 2.22 6.02
N PHE A 28 -12.34 2.49 7.31
CA PHE A 28 -12.41 1.45 8.32
C PHE A 28 -13.81 0.85 8.43
N ASP A 29 -14.84 1.69 8.32
CA ASP A 29 -16.25 1.27 8.30
C ASP A 29 -16.62 0.47 7.03
N CYS A 30 -15.84 0.63 5.95
CA CYS A 30 -16.07 -0.10 4.71
C CYS A 30 -15.46 -1.51 4.72
N LEU A 31 -14.47 -1.78 5.57
CA LEU A 31 -13.75 -3.06 5.58
C LEU A 31 -14.64 -4.30 5.76
N PRO A 32 -15.69 -4.28 6.62
CA PRO A 32 -16.61 -5.40 6.75
C PRO A 32 -17.37 -5.77 5.47
N THR A 33 -17.39 -4.89 4.45
CA THR A 33 -18.04 -5.15 3.16
C THR A 33 -17.14 -5.86 2.14
N LEU A 34 -15.83 -5.90 2.38
CA LEU A 34 -14.85 -6.55 1.48
C LEU A 34 -15.18 -8.02 1.13
N PRO A 35 -15.67 -8.87 2.05
CA PRO A 35 -16.06 -10.24 1.74
C PRO A 35 -17.11 -10.37 0.62
N GLU A 36 -17.95 -9.35 0.43
CA GLU A 36 -19.03 -9.35 -0.56
C GLU A 36 -18.56 -8.91 -1.94
N LEU A 37 -17.48 -8.14 -2.00
CA LEU A 37 -17.00 -7.54 -3.24
C LEU A 37 -16.27 -8.53 -4.14
N TYR A 38 -15.65 -9.57 -3.58
CA TYR A 38 -14.80 -10.50 -4.34
C TYR A 38 -15.21 -11.96 -4.16
N PRO A 39 -14.99 -12.82 -5.18
CA PRO A 39 -15.14 -14.26 -5.05
C PRO A 39 -13.93 -14.86 -4.31
N TRP A 40 -13.82 -14.57 -3.01
CA TRP A 40 -12.73 -15.06 -2.17
C TRP A 40 -12.67 -16.58 -2.15
N ARG A 41 -11.46 -17.16 -2.25
CA ARG A 41 -11.26 -18.61 -2.14
C ARG A 41 -11.76 -19.15 -0.80
N ASP A 42 -11.52 -18.40 0.28
CA ASP A 42 -12.02 -18.67 1.62
C ASP A 42 -12.70 -17.41 2.16
N ARG A 43 -14.01 -17.30 1.90
CA ARG A 43 -14.80 -16.14 2.34
C ARG A 43 -14.90 -16.06 3.87
N GLY A 44 -15.06 -17.19 4.56
CA GLY A 44 -15.20 -17.21 6.01
C GLY A 44 -13.95 -16.71 6.73
N HIS A 45 -12.76 -17.03 6.20
CA HIS A 45 -11.51 -16.47 6.71
C HIS A 45 -11.45 -14.94 6.55
N ILE A 46 -11.84 -14.40 5.39
CA ILE A 46 -11.83 -12.95 5.15
C ILE A 46 -12.87 -12.24 6.02
N GLU A 47 -14.07 -12.81 6.19
CA GLU A 47 -15.08 -12.29 7.12
C GLU A 47 -14.54 -12.23 8.55
N SER A 48 -13.89 -13.31 9.01
CA SER A 48 -13.25 -13.33 10.33
C SER A 48 -12.15 -12.28 10.45
N LEU A 49 -11.32 -12.09 9.40
CA LEU A 49 -10.25 -11.09 9.41
C LEU A 49 -10.81 -9.68 9.54
N CYS A 50 -11.80 -9.33 8.69
CA CYS A 50 -12.46 -8.02 8.72
C CYS A 50 -13.18 -7.74 10.04
N ALA A 51 -13.76 -8.77 10.69
CA ALA A 51 -14.42 -8.63 11.99
C ALA A 51 -13.45 -8.59 13.18
N SER A 52 -12.24 -9.13 13.03
CA SER A 52 -11.26 -9.25 14.12
C SER A 52 -10.39 -8.02 14.35
N TRP A 53 -10.52 -6.99 13.50
CA TRP A 53 -9.71 -5.79 13.63
C TRP A 53 -10.09 -4.98 14.86
N SER A 54 -9.15 -4.86 15.80
CA SER A 54 -9.20 -3.89 16.87
C SER A 54 -8.36 -2.69 16.48
N LEU A 55 -9.00 -1.55 16.23
CA LEU A 55 -8.27 -0.30 16.11
C LEU A 55 -7.87 0.18 17.51
N PRO A 56 -6.63 0.66 17.69
CA PRO A 56 -6.30 1.41 18.89
C PRO A 56 -7.08 2.74 18.89
N ASP A 57 -6.99 3.50 19.99
CA ASP A 57 -7.54 4.86 20.01
C ASP A 57 -6.87 5.76 18.95
N ASP A 58 -7.55 6.85 18.60
CA ASP A 58 -7.14 7.77 17.52
C ASP A 58 -5.71 8.29 17.69
N ASP A 59 -5.30 8.60 18.93
CA ASP A 59 -3.96 9.13 19.23
C ASP A 59 -2.89 8.05 19.00
N ALA A 60 -3.13 6.84 19.50
CA ALA A 60 -2.25 5.70 19.30
C ALA A 60 -2.17 5.28 17.82
N LEU A 61 -3.30 5.29 17.08
CA LEU A 61 -3.33 5.00 15.65
C LEU A 61 -2.50 6.01 14.85
N THR A 62 -2.68 7.30 15.15
CA THR A 62 -1.95 8.39 14.49
C THR A 62 -0.45 8.27 14.76
N TRP A 63 -0.06 8.06 16.02
CA TRP A 63 1.34 7.87 16.38
C TRP A 63 1.97 6.65 15.71
N GLN A 64 1.28 5.49 15.72
CA GLN A 64 1.76 4.29 15.04
C GLN A 64 1.91 4.52 13.53
N PHE A 65 0.97 5.20 12.91
CA PHE A 65 1.05 5.56 11.49
C PHE A 65 2.27 6.44 11.21
N SER A 66 2.51 7.49 11.99
CA SER A 66 3.66 8.37 11.80
C SER A 66 5.00 7.65 11.98
N VAL A 67 5.10 6.71 12.93
CA VAL A 67 6.30 5.88 13.13
C VAL A 67 6.52 4.90 11.98
N LEU A 68 5.46 4.30 11.45
CA LEU A 68 5.57 3.28 10.41
C LEU A 68 5.76 3.87 9.01
N PHE A 69 5.11 4.99 8.71
CA PHE A 69 4.96 5.46 7.34
C PHE A 69 5.44 6.90 7.08
N GLU A 70 5.56 7.75 8.11
CA GLU A 70 5.97 9.15 7.94
C GLU A 70 7.41 9.44 8.43
N GLY A 71 8.13 8.42 8.91
CA GLY A 71 9.52 8.56 9.32
C GLY A 71 9.72 9.19 10.71
N GLN A 72 8.73 9.11 11.60
CA GLN A 72 8.90 9.54 12.99
C GLN A 72 9.84 8.58 13.74
N GLY A 73 11.10 8.98 13.90
CA GLY A 73 12.11 8.18 14.59
C GLY A 73 12.64 7.03 13.73
N LYS A 74 12.92 5.88 14.35
CA LYS A 74 13.39 4.69 13.62
C LYS A 74 12.18 3.95 13.04
N MET A 75 12.07 3.93 11.71
CA MET A 75 11.08 3.10 11.03
C MET A 75 11.47 1.62 11.13
N PRO A 76 10.68 0.77 11.81
CA PRO A 76 10.98 -0.65 11.91
C PRO A 76 10.76 -1.37 10.58
N VAL A 77 9.83 -0.86 9.77
CA VAL A 77 9.43 -1.45 8.50
C VAL A 77 9.26 -0.33 7.46
N PRO A 78 10.36 0.23 6.92
CA PRO A 78 10.29 1.36 5.99
C PRO A 78 9.44 1.01 4.76
N PRO A 79 8.46 1.83 4.36
CA PRO A 79 7.47 1.45 3.35
C PRO A 79 7.94 1.60 1.90
N TRP A 80 9.24 1.73 1.63
CA TRP A 80 9.77 1.92 0.27
C TRP A 80 10.45 0.67 -0.25
N GLY A 81 10.15 0.30 -1.49
CA GLY A 81 10.71 -0.91 -2.12
C GLY A 81 12.23 -0.91 -2.19
N SER A 82 12.84 0.24 -2.52
CA SER A 82 14.29 0.35 -2.63
C SER A 82 15.02 0.03 -1.32
N VAL A 83 14.41 0.22 -0.14
CA VAL A 83 15.03 -0.15 1.15
C VAL A 83 15.33 -1.66 1.21
N TYR A 84 14.52 -2.48 0.55
CA TYR A 84 14.66 -3.93 0.56
C TYR A 84 15.41 -4.48 -0.65
N LEU A 85 15.40 -3.75 -1.76
CA LEU A 85 15.96 -4.22 -3.03
C LEU A 85 17.35 -3.65 -3.32
N GLU A 86 17.67 -2.45 -2.84
CA GLU A 86 18.96 -1.81 -3.04
C GLU A 86 19.98 -2.23 -2.00
N LYS A 87 21.26 -2.14 -2.39
CA LYS A 87 22.36 -2.24 -1.43
C LYS A 87 22.33 -1.04 -0.48
N ASP A 88 22.74 -1.27 0.77
CA ASP A 88 22.87 -0.24 1.80
C ASP A 88 21.56 0.53 2.13
N ASN A 89 20.39 -0.04 1.82
CA ASN A 89 19.07 0.56 2.05
C ASN A 89 18.92 1.93 1.37
N LEU A 90 19.54 2.13 0.20
CA LEU A 90 19.51 3.40 -0.51
C LEU A 90 18.08 3.74 -0.98
N LEU A 91 17.59 4.90 -0.59
CA LEU A 91 16.34 5.46 -1.11
C LEU A 91 16.56 6.07 -2.49
N MET A 92 15.55 5.95 -3.36
CA MET A 92 15.57 6.52 -4.71
C MET A 92 16.71 5.99 -5.59
N GLY A 93 17.03 4.70 -5.44
CA GLY A 93 18.05 3.98 -6.22
C GLY A 93 17.59 3.58 -7.63
N GLU A 94 18.26 2.58 -8.20
CA GLU A 94 17.97 2.07 -9.55
C GLU A 94 16.55 1.50 -9.64
N THR A 95 16.12 0.74 -8.63
CA THR A 95 14.78 0.15 -8.54
C THR A 95 13.67 1.20 -8.51
N THR A 96 13.85 2.31 -7.78
CA THR A 96 12.91 3.43 -7.80
C THR A 96 12.91 4.13 -9.16
N ALA A 97 14.08 4.30 -9.79
CA ALA A 97 14.18 4.91 -11.12
C ALA A 97 13.51 4.04 -12.21
N ASP A 98 13.68 2.73 -12.15
CA ASP A 98 13.03 1.76 -13.03
C ASP A 98 11.51 1.78 -12.84
N TYR A 99 11.04 1.85 -11.59
CA TYR A 99 9.62 1.98 -11.31
C TYR A 99 9.04 3.32 -11.80
N ARG A 100 9.78 4.42 -11.64
CA ARG A 100 9.41 5.73 -12.19
C ARG A 100 9.28 5.68 -13.72
N ALA A 101 10.23 5.07 -14.41
CA ALA A 101 10.18 4.91 -15.86
C ALA A 101 8.97 4.07 -16.29
N PHE A 102 8.64 3.01 -15.55
CA PHE A 102 7.42 2.25 -15.75
C PHE A 102 6.16 3.13 -15.58
N LEU A 103 6.03 3.88 -14.49
CA LEU A 103 4.89 4.77 -14.26
C LEU A 103 4.72 5.83 -15.36
N GLN A 104 5.83 6.44 -15.80
CA GLN A 104 5.83 7.39 -16.91
C GLN A 104 5.31 6.74 -18.20
N SER A 105 5.68 5.48 -18.48
CA SER A 105 5.16 4.74 -19.65
C SER A 105 3.65 4.47 -19.58
N GLN A 106 3.05 4.52 -18.39
CA GLN A 106 1.61 4.39 -18.14
C GLN A 106 0.88 5.74 -18.06
N GLY A 107 1.59 6.85 -18.35
CA GLY A 107 1.05 8.21 -18.25
C GLY A 107 0.85 8.69 -16.81
N MET A 108 1.54 8.09 -15.84
CA MET A 108 1.56 8.52 -14.44
C MET A 108 2.85 9.28 -14.19
N VAL A 109 2.76 10.61 -14.15
CA VAL A 109 3.91 11.49 -13.91
C VAL A 109 3.77 12.09 -12.52
N PHE A 110 4.64 11.66 -11.62
CA PHE A 110 4.83 12.30 -10.32
C PHE A 110 5.65 13.59 -10.55
N THR A 111 5.26 14.69 -9.92
CA THR A 111 5.98 15.95 -10.10
C THR A 111 7.14 16.02 -9.12
N ASP A 112 8.30 16.54 -9.55
CA ASP A 112 9.53 16.71 -8.72
C ASP A 112 9.33 17.52 -7.42
N ARG A 113 8.14 18.10 -7.20
CA ARG A 113 7.76 18.77 -5.95
C ARG A 113 7.42 17.78 -4.83
N GLU A 114 7.08 16.55 -5.16
CA GLU A 114 6.86 15.46 -4.22
C GLU A 114 8.23 14.89 -3.88
N ARG A 115 8.76 15.23 -2.70
CA ARG A 115 10.07 14.74 -2.20
C ARG A 115 10.03 13.25 -1.80
N GLU A 116 8.96 12.55 -2.13
CA GLU A 116 8.71 11.19 -1.69
C GLU A 116 9.01 10.21 -2.84
N PRO A 117 9.76 9.11 -2.58
CA PRO A 117 9.97 8.07 -3.56
C PRO A 117 8.66 7.41 -4.00
N GLU A 118 8.49 7.19 -5.31
CA GLU A 118 7.27 6.64 -5.88
C GLU A 118 7.00 5.18 -5.48
N ASP A 119 8.05 4.46 -5.08
CA ASP A 119 8.02 3.07 -4.63
C ASP A 119 7.55 2.91 -3.17
N GLN A 120 6.89 3.92 -2.61
CA GLN A 120 6.15 3.81 -1.36
C GLN A 120 4.97 2.84 -1.54
N PHE A 121 4.83 1.88 -0.62
CA PHE A 121 3.91 0.75 -0.74
C PHE A 121 2.44 1.15 -1.02
N GLY A 122 1.92 2.13 -0.29
CA GLY A 122 0.58 2.68 -0.49
C GLY A 122 0.42 3.38 -1.83
N LEU A 123 1.39 4.18 -2.27
CA LEU A 123 1.41 4.80 -3.61
C LEU A 123 1.38 3.74 -4.73
N MET A 124 2.14 2.66 -4.59
CA MET A 124 2.14 1.56 -5.56
C MET A 124 0.77 0.87 -5.66
N LEU A 125 0.08 0.68 -4.53
CA LEU A 125 -1.28 0.13 -4.53
C LEU A 125 -2.31 1.10 -5.14
N LEU A 126 -2.15 2.40 -4.93
CA LEU A 126 -2.99 3.42 -5.57
C LEU A 126 -2.78 3.46 -7.09
N ALA A 127 -1.53 3.38 -7.56
CA ALA A 127 -1.21 3.23 -8.98
C ALA A 127 -1.80 1.95 -9.58
N CYS A 128 -1.70 0.82 -8.86
CA CYS A 128 -2.32 -0.45 -9.25
C CYS A 128 -3.86 -0.33 -9.38
N SER A 129 -4.51 0.30 -8.39
CA SER A 129 -5.95 0.60 -8.45
C SER A 129 -6.31 1.40 -9.71
N ASP A 130 -5.55 2.44 -10.03
CA ASP A 130 -5.83 3.30 -11.18
C ASP A 130 -5.66 2.54 -12.52
N LEU A 131 -4.60 1.73 -12.68
CA LEU A 131 -4.43 0.84 -13.84
C LEU A 131 -5.61 -0.13 -14.01
N LEU A 132 -6.01 -0.78 -12.93
CA LEU A 132 -7.14 -1.71 -12.91
C LEU A 132 -8.48 -1.03 -13.23
N ALA A 133 -8.64 0.23 -12.79
CA ALA A 133 -9.82 1.04 -13.05
C ALA A 133 -9.93 1.48 -14.52
N ARG A 134 -8.79 1.73 -15.17
CA ARG A 134 -8.68 2.02 -16.62
C ARG A 134 -8.86 0.76 -17.47
N GLY A 135 -8.80 -0.43 -16.86
CA GLY A 135 -8.92 -1.69 -17.56
C GLY A 135 -7.59 -2.29 -18.03
N ASP A 136 -6.47 -1.66 -17.70
CA ASP A 136 -5.14 -2.08 -18.12
C ASP A 136 -4.57 -3.16 -17.19
N ASN A 137 -5.06 -4.39 -17.38
CA ASN A 137 -4.62 -5.54 -16.59
C ASN A 137 -3.16 -5.91 -16.87
N VAL A 138 -2.65 -5.60 -18.05
CA VAL A 138 -1.27 -5.95 -18.43
C VAL A 138 -0.30 -5.08 -17.63
N ALA A 139 -0.54 -3.77 -17.59
CA ALA A 139 0.24 -2.86 -16.77
C ALA A 139 0.06 -3.15 -15.27
N ALA A 140 -1.17 -3.42 -14.81
CA ALA A 140 -1.41 -3.75 -13.41
C ALA A 140 -0.65 -5.02 -12.96
N ASN A 141 -0.68 -6.08 -13.78
CA ASN A 141 0.09 -7.29 -13.49
C ASN A 141 1.59 -7.02 -13.50
N ARG A 142 2.09 -6.24 -14.46
CA ARG A 142 3.51 -5.87 -14.51
C ARG A 142 3.93 -5.07 -13.27
N LEU A 143 3.11 -4.13 -12.80
CA LEU A 143 3.35 -3.41 -11.55
C LEU A 143 3.50 -4.38 -10.38
N LEU A 144 2.55 -5.32 -10.24
CA LEU A 144 2.56 -6.29 -9.16
C LEU A 144 3.78 -7.21 -9.25
N GLU A 145 4.03 -7.84 -10.40
CA GLU A 145 5.06 -8.87 -10.56
C GLU A 145 6.48 -8.30 -10.55
N ALA A 146 6.71 -7.19 -11.26
CA ALA A 146 8.05 -6.66 -11.46
C ALA A 146 8.47 -5.66 -10.38
N HIS A 147 7.51 -4.95 -9.76
CA HIS A 147 7.84 -3.83 -8.89
C HIS A 147 7.37 -4.02 -7.43
N LEU A 148 6.21 -4.65 -7.17
CA LEU A 148 5.68 -4.74 -5.80
C LEU A 148 5.96 -6.08 -5.10
N LEU A 149 5.59 -7.21 -5.70
CA LEU A 149 5.74 -8.54 -5.12
C LEU A 149 7.18 -8.96 -4.79
N PRO A 150 8.24 -8.47 -5.48
CA PRO A 150 9.62 -8.78 -5.11
C PRO A 150 9.99 -8.42 -3.66
N TRP A 151 9.29 -7.47 -3.03
CA TRP A 151 9.56 -7.00 -1.67
C TRP A 151 8.31 -6.85 -0.79
N GLY A 152 7.11 -6.90 -1.36
CA GLY A 152 5.84 -6.78 -0.64
C GLY A 152 5.49 -7.98 0.26
N VAL A 153 6.05 -9.17 -0.02
CA VAL A 153 5.80 -10.37 0.80
C VAL A 153 6.45 -10.27 2.20
N PRO A 154 7.73 -9.86 2.35
CA PRO A 154 8.34 -9.57 3.64
C PRO A 154 7.57 -8.57 4.53
N LEU A 155 7.01 -7.51 3.94
CA LEU A 155 6.24 -6.48 4.67
C LEU A 155 5.06 -7.07 5.48
N SER A 156 4.30 -7.99 4.85
CA SER A 156 3.14 -8.63 5.48
C SER A 156 3.51 -9.55 6.66
N GLY A 157 4.70 -10.18 6.61
CA GLY A 157 5.19 -11.06 7.68
C GLY A 157 5.88 -10.31 8.82
N ILE A 158 6.61 -9.23 8.53
CA ILE A 158 7.36 -8.47 9.54
C ILE A 158 6.41 -7.63 10.41
N ALA A 159 5.41 -6.97 9.82
CA ALA A 159 4.42 -6.19 10.58
C ALA A 159 3.62 -7.04 11.58
N ALA A 160 3.34 -8.31 11.24
CA ALA A 160 2.59 -9.23 12.09
C ALA A 160 3.37 -9.77 13.31
N THR A 161 4.70 -9.69 13.28
CA THR A 161 5.55 -10.31 14.32
C THR A 161 6.02 -9.30 15.38
N GLN A 162 5.96 -8.00 15.08
CA GLN A 162 6.53 -6.95 15.93
C GLN A 162 5.52 -6.26 16.86
N TYR A 163 4.22 -6.50 16.66
CA TYR A 163 3.11 -5.88 17.44
C TYR A 163 2.14 -6.91 18.04
N ARG A 164 2.59 -8.15 18.30
CA ARG A 164 1.87 -9.13 19.14
C ARG A 164 2.25 -8.99 20.60
#